data_AF-A0A960KC59-F1
#
_entry.id   AF-A0A960KC59-F1
#
_cell.length_a   1.000
_cell.length_b   1.000
_cell.length_c   1.000
_cell.angle_alpha   90.00
_cell.angle_beta   90.00
_cell.angle_gamma   90.00
#
_symmetry.space_group_name_H-M   'P 1'
#
loop_
_entity.id
_entity.type
_entity.pdbx_description
1 polymer ?
#
loop_
_entity_poly.entity_id
_entity_poly.type
_entity_poly.pdbx_seq_one_letter_code
_entity_poly.pdbx_strand_id
1 'polypeptide(L)'
;MPTSSLVVDRTLATVREDDHTSPSVLALGDEVQVSWAAHMATDWVEIATTDRTGAFSSQRLHRAGSTRAPARGTSYASVHVVKGVRYLLYRGEHYSWNLLTSPDGKTWKA
;
A
#
# COMPACT_ATOMS: atom_id res chain seq x y z
N MET A 1 -43.92 -3.06 37.31
CA MET A 1 -42.82 -2.48 36.51
C MET A 1 -42.18 -3.61 35.72
N PRO A 2 -42.25 -3.64 34.39
CA PRO A 2 -41.49 -4.63 33.62
C PRO A 2 -40.06 -4.14 33.47
N THR A 3 -39.09 -4.95 33.89
CA THR A 3 -37.67 -4.71 33.65
C THR A 3 -37.36 -5.14 32.22
N SER A 4 -37.10 -4.18 31.34
CA SER A 4 -36.49 -4.47 30.04
C SER A 4 -35.05 -4.93 30.27
N SER A 5 -34.73 -6.15 29.84
CA SER A 5 -33.33 -6.56 29.69
C SER A 5 -32.88 -6.18 28.29
N LEU A 6 -31.82 -5.37 28.22
CA LEU A 6 -31.14 -5.07 26.97
C LEU A 6 -30.39 -6.34 26.54
N VAL A 7 -30.84 -6.97 25.46
CA VAL A 7 -30.09 -8.05 24.81
C VAL A 7 -28.94 -7.39 24.05
N VAL A 8 -27.73 -7.44 24.60
CA VAL A 8 -26.52 -7.03 23.88
C VAL A 8 -26.07 -8.22 23.03
N ASP A 9 -26.33 -8.15 21.73
CA ASP A 9 -25.74 -9.06 20.77
C ASP A 9 -24.22 -8.81 20.73
N ARG A 10 -23.46 -9.76 21.29
CA ARG A 10 -21.98 -9.74 21.33
C ARG A 10 -21.40 -10.58 20.19
N THR A 11 -22.06 -10.63 19.04
CA THR A 11 -21.41 -11.13 17.84
C THR A 11 -20.33 -10.15 17.42
N LEU A 12 -19.14 -10.27 18.02
CA LEU A 12 -17.91 -9.70 17.50
C LEU A 12 -17.76 -10.29 16.10
N ALA A 13 -18.15 -9.54 15.08
CA ALA A 13 -17.72 -9.82 13.73
C ALA A 13 -16.19 -9.78 13.78
N THR A 14 -15.55 -10.94 13.71
CA THR A 14 -14.11 -11.04 13.57
C THR A 14 -13.79 -10.50 12.19
N VAL A 15 -13.63 -9.18 12.10
CA VAL A 15 -13.03 -8.56 10.92
C VAL A 15 -11.62 -9.12 10.89
N ARG A 16 -11.32 -9.92 9.87
CA ARG A 16 -9.96 -10.36 9.62
C ARG A 16 -9.19 -9.14 9.15
N GLU A 17 -8.56 -8.43 10.08
CA GLU A 17 -7.59 -7.38 9.76
C GLU A 17 -6.41 -8.03 9.03
N ASP A 18 -5.98 -7.39 7.93
CA ASP A 18 -4.90 -7.87 7.09
C ASP A 18 -3.73 -6.88 7.11
N ASP A 19 -2.86 -7.07 8.10
CA ASP A 19 -1.74 -6.18 8.38
C ASP A 19 -0.65 -6.21 7.29
N HIS A 20 -0.74 -7.11 6.32
CA HIS A 20 0.17 -7.16 5.16
C HIS A 20 -0.02 -5.97 4.21
N THR A 21 -1.11 -5.21 4.41
CA THR A 21 -1.45 -3.99 3.68
C THR A 21 -0.98 -2.72 4.38
N SER A 22 -0.22 -2.85 5.49
CA SER A 22 0.33 -1.70 6.22
C SER A 22 1.03 -0.70 5.29
N PRO A 23 0.74 0.61 5.43
CA PRO A 23 1.36 1.62 4.59
C PRO A 23 2.81 1.89 5.01
N SER A 24 3.63 2.24 4.02
CA SER A 24 4.95 2.85 4.21
C SER A 24 4.88 4.33 3.86
N VAL A 25 5.51 5.19 4.68
CA VAL A 25 5.37 6.64 4.59
C VAL A 25 6.73 7.31 4.44
N LEU A 26 6.83 8.27 3.51
CA LEU A 26 7.95 9.20 3.40
C LEU A 26 7.47 10.64 3.60
N ALA A 27 8.18 11.39 4.43
CA ALA A 27 8.12 12.84 4.47
C ALA A 27 9.23 13.42 3.57
N LEU A 28 8.86 14.29 2.64
CA LEU A 28 9.70 14.77 1.54
C LEU A 28 9.89 16.30 1.59
N GLY A 29 9.79 16.91 2.77
CA GLY A 29 9.81 18.35 2.96
C GLY A 29 8.39 18.92 2.93
N ASP A 30 7.92 19.37 1.76
CA ASP A 30 6.57 19.93 1.56
C ASP A 30 5.53 18.89 1.08
N GLU A 31 5.95 17.63 0.92
CA GLU A 31 5.10 16.52 0.46
C GLU A 31 5.18 15.32 1.42
N VAL A 32 4.11 14.54 1.49
CA VAL A 32 4.06 13.22 2.11
C VAL A 32 3.70 12.20 1.04
N GLN A 33 4.47 11.12 0.95
CA GLN A 33 4.13 9.95 0.16
C GLN A 33 3.70 8.81 1.08
N VAL A 34 2.58 8.17 0.77
CA VAL A 34 2.10 6.93 1.38
C VAL A 34 2.13 5.86 0.29
N SER A 35 2.57 4.65 0.61
CA SER A 35 2.65 3.54 -0.34
C SER A 35 2.17 2.25 0.31
N TRP A 36 1.32 1.49 -0.37
CA TRP A 36 0.78 0.24 0.17
C TRP A 36 0.58 -0.80 -0.94
N ALA A 37 0.46 -2.05 -0.51
CA ALA A 37 0.18 -3.19 -1.37
C ALA A 37 -1.09 -3.89 -0.87
N ALA A 38 -1.83 -4.51 -1.78
CA ALA A 38 -3.22 -4.89 -1.51
C ALA A 38 -3.39 -6.30 -0.88
N HIS A 39 -2.29 -7.06 -0.70
CA HIS A 39 -2.27 -8.47 -0.26
C HIS A 39 -3.29 -9.37 -0.97
N MET A 40 -3.56 -9.06 -2.24
CA MET A 40 -4.48 -9.78 -3.11
C MET A 40 -3.88 -9.84 -4.51
N ALA A 41 -4.38 -10.76 -5.33
CA ALA A 41 -3.94 -11.03 -6.69
C ALA A 41 -3.92 -9.79 -7.61
N THR A 42 -2.85 -9.00 -7.58
CA THR A 42 -2.66 -7.77 -8.35
C THR A 42 -1.26 -7.69 -8.95
N ASP A 43 -1.15 -6.91 -10.03
CA ASP A 43 0.10 -6.57 -10.74
C ASP A 43 0.64 -5.17 -10.37
N TRP A 44 0.04 -4.55 -9.36
CA TRP A 44 0.29 -3.16 -8.98
C TRP A 44 0.50 -2.98 -7.47
N VAL A 45 1.13 -1.86 -7.16
CA VAL A 45 1.15 -1.24 -5.82
C VAL A 45 0.54 0.16 -5.91
N GLU A 46 -0.03 0.66 -4.82
CA GLU A 46 -0.63 1.99 -4.78
C GLU A 46 0.32 2.96 -4.06
N ILE A 47 0.36 4.18 -4.59
CA ILE A 47 1.00 5.31 -3.93
C ILE A 47 -0.02 6.45 -3.84
N ALA A 48 0.07 7.24 -2.78
CA ALA A 48 -0.60 8.52 -2.67
C ALA A 48 0.40 9.59 -2.25
N THR A 49 0.35 10.75 -2.89
CA THR A 49 1.20 11.90 -2.55
C THR A 49 0.34 13.11 -2.22
N THR A 50 0.74 13.86 -1.19
CA THR A 50 0.10 15.15 -0.89
C THR A 50 0.58 16.22 -1.85
N ASP A 51 -0.27 17.19 -2.12
CA ASP A 51 0.16 18.51 -2.57
C ASP A 51 0.40 19.46 -1.38
N ARG A 52 0.74 20.73 -1.67
CA ARG A 52 0.94 21.77 -0.65
C ARG A 52 -0.32 22.15 0.14
N THR A 53 -1.49 21.68 -0.29
CA THR A 53 -2.76 21.87 0.42
C THR A 53 -3.05 20.72 1.39
N GLY A 54 -2.23 19.66 1.35
CA GLY A 54 -2.41 18.44 2.15
C GLY A 54 -3.37 17.43 1.51
N ALA A 55 -3.92 17.71 0.33
CA ALA A 55 -4.79 16.79 -0.38
C ALA A 55 -3.98 15.65 -1.00
N PHE A 56 -4.42 14.41 -0.79
CA PHE A 56 -3.78 13.24 -1.39
C PHE A 56 -4.31 12.98 -2.80
N SER A 57 -3.38 12.70 -3.71
CA SER A 57 -3.66 12.14 -5.03
C SER A 57 -3.04 10.75 -5.14
N SER A 58 -3.84 9.76 -5.52
CA SER A 58 -3.41 8.36 -5.60
C SER A 58 -3.16 7.90 -7.04
N GLN A 59 -2.20 7.03 -7.23
CA GLN A 59 -1.97 6.32 -8.50
C GLN A 59 -1.54 4.88 -8.25
N ARG A 60 -1.84 4.01 -9.24
CA ARG A 60 -1.36 2.63 -9.27
C ARG A 60 -0.09 2.55 -10.09
N LEU A 61 0.94 1.93 -9.53
CA LEU A 61 2.18 1.65 -10.21
C LEU A 61 2.20 0.18 -10.63
N HIS A 62 2.12 -0.05 -11.94
CA HIS A 62 2.19 -1.39 -12.52
C HIS A 62 3.63 -1.75 -12.86
N ARG A 63 4.02 -3.02 -12.63
CA ARG A 63 5.32 -3.53 -13.06
C ARG A 63 5.24 -4.03 -14.51
N ALA A 64 6.16 -3.55 -15.34
CA ALA A 64 6.35 -4.10 -16.68
C ALA A 64 6.78 -5.59 -16.59
N GLY A 65 6.07 -6.47 -17.29
CA GLY A 65 6.35 -7.91 -17.25
C GLY A 65 5.84 -8.65 -16.01
N SER A 66 4.87 -8.08 -15.28
CA SER A 66 4.05 -8.87 -14.34
C SER A 66 3.39 -10.03 -15.08
N THR A 67 3.53 -11.24 -14.54
CA THR A 67 2.96 -12.45 -15.13
C THR A 67 1.52 -12.58 -14.63
N ARG A 68 0.55 -12.53 -15.55
CA ARG A 68 -0.86 -12.70 -15.18
C ARG A 68 -1.18 -14.16 -14.83
N ALA A 69 -0.92 -14.50 -13.57
CA ALA A 69 -1.73 -15.31 -12.66
C ALA A 69 -0.94 -15.42 -11.33
N PRO A 70 -1.30 -14.69 -10.27
CA PRO A 70 -0.44 -14.61 -9.10
C PRO A 70 -0.51 -15.87 -8.23
N ALA A 71 0.64 -16.48 -7.99
CA ALA A 71 0.90 -17.16 -6.72
C ALA A 71 1.14 -16.09 -5.65
N ARG A 72 0.08 -15.76 -4.88
CA ARG A 72 -0.04 -14.72 -3.82
C ARG A 72 0.36 -13.31 -4.30
N GLY A 73 -0.55 -12.35 -4.14
CA GLY A 73 -0.42 -11.00 -4.70
C GLY A 73 0.63 -10.08 -4.06
N THR A 74 0.57 -8.78 -4.36
CA THR A 74 1.55 -7.80 -3.85
C THR A 74 1.41 -7.56 -2.35
N SER A 75 2.51 -7.42 -1.62
CA SER A 75 2.51 -7.18 -0.16
C SER A 75 3.77 -6.43 0.30
N TYR A 76 3.75 -5.93 1.54
CA TYR A 76 4.94 -5.40 2.22
C TYR A 76 5.63 -4.27 1.46
N ALA A 77 4.86 -3.25 1.09
CA ALA A 77 5.43 -2.05 0.49
C ALA A 77 6.37 -1.37 1.49
N SER A 78 7.56 -1.00 1.04
CA SER A 78 8.54 -0.23 1.80
C SER A 78 9.16 0.83 0.91
N VAL A 79 9.08 2.09 1.34
CA VAL A 79 9.55 3.23 0.55
C VAL A 79 10.73 3.93 1.22
N HIS A 80 11.74 4.28 0.42
CA HIS A 80 12.99 4.88 0.89
C HIS A 80 13.47 5.98 -0.06
N VAL A 81 14.30 6.89 0.46
CA VAL A 81 15.09 7.82 -0.37
C VAL A 81 16.56 7.47 -0.23
N VAL A 82 17.23 7.16 -1.34
CA VAL A 82 18.65 6.84 -1.38
C VAL A 82 19.31 7.77 -2.41
N LYS A 83 20.23 8.62 -1.94
CA LYS A 83 20.93 9.60 -2.78
C LYS A 83 19.99 10.45 -3.66
N GLY A 84 18.86 10.86 -3.09
CA GLY A 84 17.85 11.68 -3.78
C GLY A 84 16.90 10.93 -4.71
N VAL A 85 17.06 9.61 -4.88
CA VAL A 85 16.14 8.77 -5.67
C VAL A 85 15.18 8.05 -4.73
N ARG A 86 13.89 8.01 -5.09
CA ARG A 86 12.87 7.25 -4.35
C ARG A 86 12.93 5.79 -4.78
N TYR A 87 12.89 4.88 -3.81
CA TYR A 87 12.87 3.43 -3.98
C TYR A 87 11.59 2.90 -3.35
N LEU A 88 10.83 2.08 -4.06
CA LEU A 88 9.67 1.35 -3.56
C LEU A 88 9.92 -0.14 -3.72
N LEU A 89 10.20 -0.81 -2.61
CA LEU A 89 10.32 -2.25 -2.55
C LEU A 89 8.97 -2.85 -2.18
N TYR A 90 8.63 -3.99 -2.78
CA TYR A 90 7.45 -4.75 -2.41
C TYR A 90 7.65 -6.22 -2.76
N ARG A 91 6.98 -7.10 -2.02
CA ARG A 91 6.86 -8.50 -2.42
C ARG A 91 5.82 -8.60 -3.53
N GLY A 92 6.18 -9.20 -4.65
CA GLY A 92 5.27 -9.47 -5.76
C GLY A 92 5.04 -10.96 -5.96
N GLU A 93 4.72 -11.34 -7.19
CA GLU A 93 4.44 -12.72 -7.60
C GLU A 93 5.56 -13.69 -7.21
N HIS A 94 5.19 -14.93 -6.89
CA HIS A 94 6.14 -16.00 -6.54
C HIS A 94 7.08 -15.68 -5.37
N TYR A 95 6.62 -14.84 -4.44
CA TYR A 95 7.42 -14.37 -3.30
C TYR A 95 8.69 -13.61 -3.70
N SER A 96 8.75 -13.08 -4.93
CA SER A 96 9.84 -12.24 -5.40
C SER A 96 9.82 -10.87 -4.73
N TRP A 97 11.00 -10.30 -4.49
CA TRP A 97 11.13 -8.89 -4.15
C TRP A 97 11.30 -8.08 -5.43
N ASN A 98 10.46 -7.06 -5.57
CA ASN A 98 10.43 -6.17 -6.70
C ASN A 98 10.83 -4.77 -6.23
N LEU A 99 11.45 -4.01 -7.13
CA LEU A 99 11.89 -2.66 -6.88
C LEU A 99 11.34 -1.74 -7.97
N LEU A 100 10.76 -0.62 -7.57
CA LEU A 100 10.50 0.51 -8.44
C LEU A 100 11.35 1.69 -7.99
N THR A 101 11.90 2.46 -8.93
CA THR A 101 12.69 3.66 -8.65
C THR A 101 12.11 4.88 -9.35
N SER A 102 12.22 6.03 -8.70
CA SER A 102 11.74 7.30 -9.23
C SER A 102 12.63 8.45 -8.78
N PRO A 103 13.33 9.14 -9.70
CA PRO A 103 14.13 10.31 -9.35
C PRO A 103 13.26 11.56 -9.08
N ASP A 104 12.04 11.61 -9.63
CA ASP A 104 11.13 12.77 -9.58
C ASP A 104 9.87 12.53 -8.73
N GLY A 105 9.67 11.30 -8.24
CA GLY A 105 8.46 10.88 -7.54
C GLY A 105 7.22 10.71 -8.42
N LYS A 106 7.33 10.98 -9.72
CA LYS A 106 6.22 11.01 -10.67
C LYS A 106 6.31 9.87 -11.67
N THR A 107 7.51 9.64 -12.18
CA THR A 107 7.81 8.60 -13.16
C THR A 107 8.52 7.45 -12.46
N TRP A 108 7.94 6.26 -12.53
CA TRP A 108 8.46 5.07 -11.86
C TRP A 108 8.97 4.04 -12.86
N LYS A 109 10.11 3.41 -12.54
CA LYS A 109 10.77 2.40 -13.38
C LYS A 109 11.08 1.14 -12.57
N ALA A 110 10.87 -0.03 -13.18
CA ALA A 110 11.29 -1.32 -12.64
C ALA A 110 12.77 -1.62 -12.98
#